data_AF-A0AAN6SXP5-F1
#
_entry.id   AF-A0AAN6SXP5-F1
#
_cell.length_a   1.000
_cell.length_b   1.000
_cell.length_c   1.000
_cell.angle_alpha   90.00
_cell.angle_beta   90.00
_cell.angle_gamma   90.00
#
_symmetry.space_group_name_H-M   'P 1'
#
loop_
_entity.id
_entity.type
_entity.pdbx_description
1 polymer ?
#
loop_
_entity_poly.entity_id
_entity_poly.type
_entity_poly.pdbx_seq_one_letter_code
_entity_poly.pdbx_strand_id
1 'polypeptide(L)'
;MRHDIKHSDTQVGPHRCDRINPNTGKPCNQSFSRPYDFTRHEATIHNPLKQKVRCNLCGKTFCRADALTRHYQKYPGVEIPKQVPQT
;
A
#
# COMPACT_ATOMS: atom_id res chain seq x y z
N MET A 1 -2.86 -11.14 -36.15
CA MET A 1 -1.71 -10.34 -35.69
C MET A 1 -2.11 -9.70 -34.38
N ARG A 2 -1.68 -10.26 -33.24
CA ARG A 2 -1.94 -9.67 -31.92
C ARG A 2 -0.82 -8.65 -31.69
N HIS A 3 -1.19 -7.40 -31.41
CA HIS A 3 -0.20 -6.42 -30.98
C HIS A 3 0.14 -6.72 -29.52
N ASP A 4 1.26 -7.41 -29.31
CA ASP A 4 1.93 -7.49 -28.02
C ASP A 4 2.43 -6.08 -27.67
N ILE A 5 1.58 -5.30 -27.00
CA ILE A 5 2.01 -4.08 -26.31
C ILE A 5 2.88 -4.54 -25.15
N LYS A 6 4.17 -4.70 -25.43
CA LYS A 6 5.21 -4.81 -24.41
C LYS A 6 5.19 -3.48 -23.65
N HIS A 7 4.50 -3.42 -22.52
CA HIS A 7 4.75 -2.39 -21.53
C HIS A 7 6.19 -2.59 -21.02
N SER A 8 7.11 -1.90 -21.70
CA SER A 8 8.48 -1.68 -21.29
C SER A 8 8.47 -0.83 -20.02
N ASP A 9 8.54 -1.47 -18.87
CA ASP A 9 8.93 -0.81 -17.62
C ASP A 9 10.33 -1.30 -17.25
N THR A 10 11.33 -0.60 -17.79
CA THR A 10 12.73 -0.77 -17.42
C THR A 10 12.92 -0.22 -16.01
N GLN A 11 12.64 -1.05 -15.00
CA GLN A 11 13.01 -0.78 -13.61
C GLN A 11 13.92 -1.92 -13.16
N VAL A 12 15.21 -1.75 -13.46
CA VAL A 12 16.25 -2.74 -13.23
C VAL A 12 16.71 -2.63 -11.78
N GLY A 13 16.32 -3.59 -10.96
CA GLY A 13 16.92 -3.86 -9.66
C GLY A 13 15.94 -4.40 -8.63
N PRO A 14 16.36 -5.36 -7.76
CA PRO A 14 15.59 -5.68 -6.57
C PRO A 14 15.69 -4.52 -5.58
N HIS A 15 14.58 -3.81 -5.34
CA HIS A 15 14.51 -2.78 -4.31
C HIS A 15 14.37 -3.47 -2.95
N ARG A 16 15.45 -3.49 -2.15
CA ARG A 16 15.50 -4.19 -0.86
C ARG A 16 15.35 -3.22 0.31
N CYS A 17 14.60 -3.62 1.33
CA CYS A 17 14.48 -2.89 2.59
C CYS A 17 15.42 -3.46 3.66
N ASP A 18 16.44 -2.68 4.01
CA ASP A 18 17.42 -3.03 5.05
C ASP A 18 17.15 -2.38 6.41
N ARG A 19 16.02 -1.67 6.55
CA ARG A 19 15.61 -1.06 7.82
C ARG A 19 15.20 -2.12 8.84
N ILE A 20 15.19 -1.75 10.12
CA ILE A 20 14.56 -2.54 11.17
C ILE A 20 13.04 -2.41 11.06
N ASN A 21 12.33 -3.54 11.05
CA ASN A 21 10.88 -3.57 11.11
C ASN A 21 10.43 -3.09 12.50
N PRO A 22 9.73 -1.96 12.61
CA PRO A 22 9.36 -1.40 13.90
C PRO A 22 8.36 -2.25 14.68
N ASN A 23 7.67 -3.20 14.03
CA ASN A 23 6.71 -4.08 14.70
C ASN A 23 7.39 -5.33 15.28
N THR A 24 8.56 -5.74 14.77
CA THR A 24 9.23 -6.98 15.19
C THR A 24 10.62 -6.78 15.77
N GLY A 25 11.21 -5.58 15.61
CA GLY A 25 12.58 -5.28 16.04
C GLY A 25 13.68 -5.98 15.23
N LYS A 26 13.33 -6.69 14.15
CA LYS A 26 14.25 -7.45 13.30
C LYS A 26 14.49 -6.76 11.95
N PRO A 27 15.60 -7.04 11.24
CA PRO A 27 15.81 -6.56 9.88
C PRO A 27 14.63 -6.90 8.97
N CYS A 28 14.17 -5.95 8.16
CA CYS A 28 12.96 -6.11 7.35
C CYS A 28 13.16 -7.06 6.16
N ASN A 29 14.31 -7.00 5.49
CA ASN A 29 14.75 -7.89 4.41
C ASN A 29 13.71 -8.13 3.28
N GLN A 30 12.73 -7.24 3.11
CA GLN A 30 11.73 -7.34 2.04
C GLN A 30 12.33 -6.86 0.72
N SER A 31 12.01 -7.53 -0.38
CA SER A 31 12.43 -7.16 -1.74
C SER A 31 11.24 -6.91 -2.65
N PHE A 32 11.38 -5.92 -3.52
CA PHE A 32 10.33 -5.50 -4.44
C PHE A 32 10.89 -5.42 -5.86
N SER A 33 10.10 -5.89 -6.83
CA SER A 33 10.42 -5.81 -8.25
C SER A 33 10.17 -4.41 -8.83
N ARG A 34 9.40 -3.57 -8.12
CA ARG A 34 9.07 -2.21 -8.53
C ARG A 34 9.44 -1.21 -7.43
N PRO A 35 10.00 -0.04 -7.77
CA PRO A 35 10.32 1.04 -6.86
C PRO A 35 9.06 1.59 -6.19
N TYR A 36 7.94 1.69 -6.92
CA TYR A 36 6.68 2.14 -6.35
C TYR A 36 6.23 1.26 -5.17
N ASP A 37 6.37 -0.06 -5.30
CA ASP A 37 6.01 -0.98 -4.23
C ASP A 37 6.95 -0.85 -3.02
N PHE A 38 8.24 -0.61 -3.25
CA PHE A 38 9.23 -0.33 -2.20
C PHE A 38 8.94 0.98 -1.45
N THR A 39 8.72 2.09 -2.16
CA THR A 39 8.38 3.39 -1.55
C THR A 39 7.10 3.27 -0.71
N ARG A 40 6.08 2.58 -1.23
CA ARG A 40 4.83 2.33 -0.49
C ARG A 40 5.07 1.47 0.75
N HIS A 41 5.95 0.47 0.67
CA HIS A 41 6.35 -0.34 1.83
C HIS A 41 6.97 0.54 2.92
N GLU A 42 7.94 1.39 2.57
CA GLU A 42 8.58 2.28 3.54
C GLU A 42 7.57 3.21 4.22
N ALA A 43 6.66 3.81 3.45
CA ALA A 43 5.63 4.71 3.97
C ALA A 43 4.61 4.03 4.89
N THR A 44 4.34 2.74 4.69
CA THR A 44 3.28 2.02 5.45
C THR A 44 3.81 1.23 6.64
N ILE A 45 5.05 0.75 6.56
CA ILE A 45 5.67 -0.09 7.59
C ILE A 45 6.59 0.71 8.50
N HIS A 46 7.46 1.55 7.92
CA HIS A 46 8.55 2.22 8.62
C HIS A 46 8.26 3.68 9.00
N ASN A 47 7.18 4.28 8.48
CA ASN A 47 6.75 5.61 8.92
C ASN A 47 6.16 5.53 10.34
N PRO A 48 6.77 6.16 11.37
CA PRO A 48 6.21 6.19 12.72
C PRO A 48 4.88 6.97 12.78
N LEU A 49 4.67 7.92 11.86
CA LEU A 49 3.44 8.70 11.72
C LEU A 49 2.43 8.04 10.76
N LYS A 50 2.57 6.72 10.49
CA LYS A 50 1.69 5.98 9.57
C LYS A 50 0.23 6.22 9.93
N GLN A 51 -0.47 6.92 9.04
CA GLN A 51 -1.87 7.24 9.22
C GLN A 51 -2.68 5.98 9.03
N LYS A 52 -3.50 5.70 10.05
CA LYS A 52 -4.46 4.62 10.01
C LYS A 52 -5.81 5.20 9.62
N VAL A 53 -6.45 4.62 8.61
CA VAL A 53 -7.80 4.99 8.19
C VAL A 53 -8.80 4.02 8.82
N ARG A 54 -9.87 4.55 9.41
CA ARG A 54 -10.88 3.76 10.12
C ARG A 54 -12.15 3.65 9.28
N CYS A 55 -12.74 2.45 9.24
CA CYS A 55 -14.07 2.25 8.71
C CYS A 55 -15.10 2.72 9.74
N ASN A 56 -15.96 3.64 9.35
CA ASN A 56 -16.98 4.20 10.24
C ASN A 56 -18.15 3.24 10.50
N LEU A 57 -18.31 2.19 9.68
CA LEU A 57 -19.39 1.20 9.83
C LEU A 57 -19.06 0.11 10.84
N CYS A 58 -17.82 -0.39 10.83
CA CYS A 58 -17.42 -1.54 11.65
C CYS A 58 -16.21 -1.27 12.55
N GLY A 59 -15.66 -0.06 12.53
CA GLY A 59 -14.51 0.33 13.33
C GLY A 59 -13.18 -0.30 12.91
N LYS A 60 -13.15 -1.19 11.91
CA LYS A 60 -11.90 -1.79 11.41
C LYS A 60 -10.96 -0.71 10.89
N THR A 61 -9.69 -0.88 11.20
CA THR A 61 -8.64 0.09 10.89
C THR A 61 -7.67 -0.48 9.86
N PHE A 62 -7.29 0.33 8.88
CA PHE A 62 -6.43 -0.05 7.76
C PHE A 62 -5.24 0.91 7.71
N CYS A 63 -4.07 0.41 7.26
CA CYS A 63 -2.89 1.24 7.07
C CYS A 63 -2.88 2.01 5.73
N ARG A 64 -3.92 1.84 4.90
CA ARG A 64 -4.00 2.39 3.54
C ARG A 64 -5.44 2.74 3.16
N ALA A 65 -5.60 3.85 2.43
CA ALA A 65 -6.88 4.34 1.92
C ALA A 65 -7.54 3.36 0.93
N ASP A 66 -6.79 2.86 -0.06
CA ASP A 66 -7.33 1.94 -1.06
C ASP A 66 -7.78 0.60 -0.46
N ALA A 67 -7.12 0.15 0.61
CA ALA A 67 -7.55 -1.03 1.35
C ALA A 67 -8.90 -0.80 2.04
N LEU A 68 -9.13 0.39 2.58
CA LEU A 68 -10.42 0.80 3.14
C LEU A 68 -11.48 0.95 2.04
N THR A 69 -11.16 1.56 0.91
CA THR A 69 -12.05 1.67 -0.27
C THR A 69 -12.54 0.31 -0.73
N ARG A 70 -11.63 -0.68 -0.88
CA ARG A 70 -12.00 -2.06 -1.23
C ARG A 70 -12.80 -2.75 -0.13
N HIS A 71 -12.55 -2.42 1.14
CA HIS A 71 -13.35 -2.91 2.26
C HIS A 71 -14.78 -2.37 2.23
N TYR A 72 -14.98 -1.10 1.84
CA TYR A 72 -16.31 -0.51 1.71
C TYR A 72 -17.19 -1.21 0.66
N GLN A 73 -16.60 -1.76 -0.40
CA GLN A 73 -17.34 -2.53 -1.42
C GLN A 73 -18.06 -3.76 -0.85
N LYS A 74 -17.71 -4.22 0.36
CA LYS A 74 -18.40 -5.32 1.05
C LYS A 74 -19.71 -4.90 1.70
N TYR A 75 -19.98 -3.60 1.84
CA TYR A 75 -21.21 -3.08 2.43
C TYR A 75 -22.18 -2.69 1.32
N PRO A 76 -23.21 -3.49 1.06
CA PRO A 76 -24.20 -3.15 0.04
C PRO A 76 -24.90 -1.84 0.39
N GLY A 77 -25.08 -0.96 -0.60
CA GLY A 77 -25.78 0.31 -0.44
C GLY A 77 -25.01 1.41 0.31
N VAL A 78 -23.72 1.21 0.61
CA VAL A 78 -22.89 2.27 1.19
C VAL A 78 -22.07 2.96 0.11
N GLU A 79 -22.21 4.29 0.04
CA GLU A 79 -21.31 5.12 -0.77
C GLU A 79 -19.90 5.11 -0.17
N ILE A 80 -18.93 4.72 -0.99
CA ILE A 80 -17.52 4.73 -0.59
C ILE A 80 -17.14 6.18 -0.32
N PRO A 81 -16.66 6.52 0.90
CA PRO A 81 -16.13 7.86 1.15
C PRO A 81 -15.03 8.14 0.13
N LYS A 82 -15.21 9.18 -0.69
CA LYS A 82 -14.14 9.71 -1.54
C LYS A 82 -13.07 10.27 -0.61
N GLN A 83 -12.15 9.41 -0.17
CA GLN A 83 -10.95 9.88 0.52
C GLN A 83 -10.16 10.70 -0.50
N VAL A 84 -10.23 12.02 -0.36
CA VAL A 84 -9.40 12.98 -1.09
C VAL A 84 -7.93 12.63 -0.82
N PRO A 85 -7.04 12.77 -1.83
CA PRO A 85 -5.65 12.31 -1.71
C PRO A 85 -4.97 12.99 -0.52
N GLN A 86 -4.24 12.20 0.27
CA GLN A 86 -3.20 12.76 1.14
C GLN A 86 -2.18 13.44 0.22
N THR A 87 -2.07 14.75 0.32
CA THR A 87 -0.91 15.53 -0.12
C THR A 87 0.35 15.04 0.58
#